data_AF-A0A9W7AIY0-F1
#
_entry.id   AF-A0A9W7AIY0-F1
#
_cell.length_a   1.000
_cell.length_b   1.000
_cell.length_c   1.000
_cell.angle_alpha   90.00
_cell.angle_beta   90.00
_cell.angle_gamma   90.00
#
_symmetry.space_group_name_H-M   'P 1'
#
loop_
_entity.id
_entity.type
_entity.pdbx_description
1 polymer ?
#
loop_
_entity_poly.entity_id
_entity_poly.type
_entity_poly.pdbx_seq_one_letter_code
_entity_poly.pdbx_strand_id
1 'polypeptide(L)'
;MSIIGGVTSLPDKLSPGFGTLFDKYINVFGINIIAQESVPDIKVEHVANVLAQYLDNDEDGEIDDEKVGDELFRRYASILLFDDQRDADNFFRPSDILVWIEYLNLLVAGAVGNYQELLSSEIIPKSKALDAFHHGEGPRGDSFYDEDEFDKTLEEVLHLITHSGVRHKYEEAFGEGLVAHAAGSGAMSEMNFKIDKLNLDCGSGYWKDYISPSSGECKGWYAIKSEKCTYSCFQRQGLYWALTSLLGAQNYTSRIEEVKEEWTMCEPSLIRRNATELVYLLERHSKYDWLPAKLPNGQYKGELPKAKVKEIKDFAPYIIAACVILVLLLLYFIVWCYRRHKFMHSEHTEEEKEKVIQMKAKSSRNLTRGMSIDQRTGLSIAETGKGSPMKRQSSRTRDSKTTTRDTRTTMDTRGTMGDSMASTKSTTSTISKADLRKLQRLEEENKRLKKVEEENRKLRERVKEHEELFSGLEEEDVQFEEMNEEAPIPLNQRASEAITR
;
A
#
# COMPACT_ATOMS: atom_id res chain seq x y z
N MET A 1 -4.10 -19.98 36.30
CA MET A 1 -3.07 -20.47 35.35
C MET A 1 -3.78 -20.71 34.05
N SER A 2 -3.22 -20.24 32.94
CA SER A 2 -3.72 -20.60 31.61
C SER A 2 -3.53 -22.10 31.38
N ILE A 3 -4.45 -22.75 30.67
CA ILE A 3 -4.31 -24.16 30.25
C ILE A 3 -3.62 -24.26 28.87
N ILE A 4 -3.58 -23.15 28.14
CA ILE A 4 -2.81 -22.96 26.91
C ILE A 4 -1.32 -23.23 27.20
N GLY A 5 -0.65 -23.95 26.29
CA GLY A 5 0.65 -24.62 26.50
C GLY A 5 1.90 -23.75 26.69
N GLY A 6 1.76 -22.52 27.18
CA GLY A 6 2.83 -21.57 27.46
C GLY A 6 3.35 -20.82 26.24
N VAL A 7 3.96 -19.65 26.48
CA VAL A 7 4.69 -18.91 25.45
C VAL A 7 6.00 -19.64 25.12
N THR A 8 6.34 -19.69 23.83
CA THR A 8 7.50 -20.38 23.28
C THR A 8 8.30 -19.47 22.34
N SER A 9 9.48 -19.89 21.89
CA SER A 9 10.24 -19.17 20.86
C SER A 9 9.59 -19.33 19.47
N LEU A 10 9.71 -18.30 18.61
CA LEU A 10 9.27 -18.35 17.21
C LEU A 10 9.80 -19.60 16.49
N PRO A 11 8.93 -20.47 15.91
CA PRO A 11 9.39 -21.65 15.18
C PRO A 11 10.13 -21.29 13.89
N ASP A 12 11.19 -22.04 13.57
CA ASP A 12 11.98 -21.92 12.31
C ASP A 12 11.12 -21.88 11.03
N LYS A 13 9.92 -22.48 11.07
CA LYS A 13 8.91 -22.50 9.99
C LYS A 13 8.26 -21.13 9.70
N LEU A 14 8.33 -20.19 10.65
CA LEU A 14 7.71 -18.87 10.58
C LEU A 14 8.76 -17.76 10.52
N SER A 15 9.98 -18.01 11.02
CA SER A 15 11.11 -17.08 10.98
C SER A 15 11.35 -16.42 9.59
N PRO A 16 11.18 -17.10 8.43
CA PRO A 16 11.29 -16.45 7.13
C PRO A 16 10.29 -15.34 6.82
N GLY A 17 9.24 -15.14 7.63
CA GLY A 17 8.28 -14.05 7.51
C GLY A 17 8.18 -13.11 8.72
N PHE A 18 8.88 -13.43 9.83
CA PHE A 18 8.70 -12.73 11.13
C PHE A 18 9.99 -12.64 11.99
N GLY A 19 11.09 -13.29 11.60
CA GLY A 19 12.25 -13.52 12.46
C GLY A 19 13.13 -12.29 12.74
N THR A 20 12.88 -11.15 12.09
CA THR A 20 13.63 -9.91 12.30
C THR A 20 13.11 -9.08 13.47
N LEU A 21 11.83 -9.22 13.84
CA LEU A 21 11.19 -8.42 14.90
C LEU A 21 10.52 -9.22 16.03
N PHE A 22 10.26 -10.51 15.83
CA PHE A 22 9.44 -11.30 16.75
C PHE A 22 10.17 -12.54 17.27
N ASP A 23 10.24 -12.68 18.59
CA ASP A 23 10.93 -13.77 19.29
C ASP A 23 9.96 -14.78 19.91
N LYS A 24 8.75 -14.33 20.27
CA LYS A 24 7.76 -15.10 21.05
C LYS A 24 6.62 -15.63 20.20
N TYR A 25 6.11 -16.79 20.58
CA TYR A 25 5.10 -17.53 19.84
C TYR A 25 4.18 -18.36 20.73
N ILE A 26 2.89 -18.37 20.39
CA ILE A 26 1.90 -19.32 20.91
C ILE A 26 0.90 -19.66 19.78
N ASN A 27 0.34 -20.87 19.79
CA ASN A 27 -0.56 -21.36 18.73
C ASN A 27 -1.91 -21.75 19.33
N VAL A 28 -3.00 -21.29 18.71
CA VAL A 28 -4.38 -21.59 19.12
C VAL A 28 -5.07 -22.19 17.91
N PHE A 29 -5.44 -23.48 17.99
CA PHE A 29 -6.11 -24.23 16.91
C PHE A 29 -5.41 -24.25 15.52
N GLY A 30 -4.16 -23.78 15.43
CA GLY A 30 -3.43 -23.60 14.16
C GLY A 30 -3.27 -22.13 13.74
N ILE A 31 -4.00 -21.20 14.36
CA ILE A 31 -3.83 -19.75 14.23
C ILE A 31 -2.60 -19.33 15.04
N ASN A 32 -1.81 -18.40 14.50
CA ASN A 32 -0.58 -17.92 15.14
C ASN A 32 -0.86 -16.71 16.04
N ILE A 33 -0.18 -16.64 17.17
CA ILE A 33 0.05 -15.39 17.90
C ILE A 33 1.56 -15.23 18.01
N ILE A 34 2.06 -14.09 17.52
CA ILE A 34 3.48 -13.81 17.33
C ILE A 34 3.77 -12.48 18.04
N ALA A 35 4.84 -12.41 18.86
CA ALA A 35 5.07 -11.28 19.75
C ALA A 35 6.55 -10.88 19.86
N GLN A 36 6.82 -9.58 20.03
CA GLN A 36 8.17 -9.07 20.35
C GLN A 36 8.59 -9.54 21.76
N GLU A 37 9.90 -9.74 22.01
CA GLU A 37 10.41 -10.19 23.31
C GLU A 37 9.98 -9.28 24.49
N SER A 38 9.79 -7.98 24.24
CA SER A 38 9.33 -6.99 25.23
C SER A 38 7.87 -7.19 25.68
N VAL A 39 7.01 -7.82 24.87
CA VAL A 39 5.59 -8.04 25.23
C VAL A 39 5.53 -9.06 26.39
N PRO A 40 4.90 -8.73 27.53
CA PRO A 40 4.82 -9.64 28.67
C PRO A 40 4.02 -10.91 28.37
N ASP A 41 4.53 -12.07 28.76
CA ASP A 41 3.94 -13.39 28.46
C ASP A 41 2.47 -13.50 28.88
N ILE A 42 2.09 -12.89 30.01
CA ILE A 42 0.69 -12.86 30.48
C ILE A 42 -0.26 -12.14 29.51
N LYS A 43 0.23 -11.16 28.73
CA LYS A 43 -0.56 -10.50 27.68
C LYS A 43 -0.65 -11.39 26.43
N VAL A 44 0.41 -12.13 26.09
CA VAL A 44 0.42 -13.12 25.01
C VAL A 44 -0.54 -14.29 25.32
N GLU A 45 -0.51 -14.83 26.54
CA GLU A 45 -1.44 -15.86 27.03
C GLU A 45 -2.89 -15.36 27.05
N HIS A 46 -3.13 -14.10 27.43
CA HIS A 46 -4.48 -13.53 27.45
C HIS A 46 -5.08 -13.38 26.04
N VAL A 47 -4.30 -12.88 25.07
CA VAL A 47 -4.70 -12.89 23.64
C VAL A 47 -5.03 -14.31 23.18
N ALA A 48 -4.25 -15.31 23.60
CA ALA A 48 -4.50 -16.71 23.27
C ALA A 48 -5.80 -17.26 23.89
N ASN A 49 -6.12 -16.88 25.14
CA ASN A 49 -7.39 -17.25 25.78
C ASN A 49 -8.60 -16.61 25.09
N VAL A 50 -8.50 -15.33 24.67
CA VAL A 50 -9.58 -14.64 23.94
C VAL A 50 -9.78 -15.22 22.54
N LEU A 51 -8.69 -15.57 21.84
CA LEU A 51 -8.75 -16.26 20.54
C LEU A 51 -9.34 -17.67 20.66
N ALA A 52 -9.04 -18.39 21.74
CA ALA A 52 -9.67 -19.68 22.01
C ALA A 52 -11.18 -19.51 22.26
N GLN A 53 -11.59 -18.63 23.18
CA GLN A 53 -13.01 -18.42 23.55
C GLN A 53 -13.91 -17.83 22.45
N TYR A 54 -13.34 -17.28 21.36
CA TYR A 54 -14.09 -16.86 20.16
C TYR A 54 -14.14 -17.93 19.05
N LEU A 55 -13.34 -18.99 19.13
CA LEU A 55 -13.32 -20.11 18.18
C LEU A 55 -13.93 -21.40 18.74
N ASP A 56 -13.88 -21.52 20.07
CA ASP A 56 -14.48 -22.55 20.91
C ASP A 56 -15.22 -21.81 22.04
N ASN A 57 -16.51 -21.58 21.84
CA ASN A 57 -17.31 -20.74 22.73
C ASN A 57 -17.99 -21.53 23.85
N ASP A 58 -17.96 -22.87 23.84
CA ASP A 58 -18.37 -23.71 24.98
C ASP A 58 -17.22 -24.32 25.82
N GLU A 59 -16.00 -24.19 25.31
CA GLU A 59 -14.71 -24.51 25.91
C GLU A 59 -14.43 -26.02 26.04
N ASP A 60 -14.85 -26.82 25.06
CA ASP A 60 -14.67 -28.29 25.05
C ASP A 60 -13.32 -28.76 24.48
N GLY A 61 -12.63 -27.94 23.68
CA GLY A 61 -11.36 -28.26 23.03
C GLY A 61 -11.40 -28.40 21.50
N GLU A 62 -12.57 -28.30 20.86
CA GLU A 62 -12.74 -28.31 19.40
C GLU A 62 -13.29 -26.95 18.89
N ILE A 63 -13.27 -26.69 17.57
CA ILE A 63 -13.69 -25.39 17.00
C ILE A 63 -15.19 -25.44 16.66
N ASP A 64 -15.99 -24.51 17.18
CA ASP A 64 -17.45 -24.39 16.94
C ASP A 64 -17.79 -24.49 15.44
N ASP A 65 -16.98 -23.81 14.61
CA ASP A 65 -17.04 -23.88 13.15
C ASP A 65 -15.66 -24.22 12.56
N GLU A 66 -15.35 -25.51 12.48
CA GLU A 66 -14.17 -26.04 11.78
C GLU A 66 -13.94 -25.38 10.41
N LYS A 67 -15.01 -25.01 9.71
CA LYS A 67 -14.99 -24.47 8.34
C LYS A 67 -14.48 -23.01 8.32
N VAL A 68 -14.63 -22.28 9.42
CA VAL A 68 -14.01 -20.96 9.66
C VAL A 68 -12.56 -21.13 10.12
N GLY A 69 -12.30 -22.12 10.99
CA GLY A 69 -10.94 -22.51 11.40
C GLY A 69 -10.04 -22.91 10.22
N ASP A 70 -10.58 -23.66 9.26
CA ASP A 70 -9.90 -24.06 8.03
C ASP A 70 -9.53 -22.85 7.15
N GLU A 71 -10.41 -21.86 6.99
CA GLU A 71 -10.07 -20.63 6.25
C GLU A 71 -8.95 -19.85 6.95
N LEU A 72 -9.02 -19.70 8.28
CA LEU A 72 -7.99 -19.05 9.08
C LEU A 72 -6.62 -19.74 8.92
N PHE A 73 -6.57 -21.06 9.12
CA PHE A 73 -5.34 -21.85 8.96
C PHE A 73 -4.83 -21.84 7.51
N ARG A 74 -5.72 -21.95 6.52
CA ARG A 74 -5.38 -21.89 5.09
C ARG A 74 -4.71 -20.57 4.72
N ARG A 75 -5.04 -19.47 5.39
CA ARG A 75 -4.56 -18.11 5.10
C ARG A 75 -3.37 -17.63 5.96
N TYR A 76 -2.84 -18.48 6.84
CA TYR A 76 -1.84 -18.09 7.85
C TYR A 76 -2.34 -16.98 8.79
N ALA A 77 -3.61 -17.05 9.21
CA ALA A 77 -4.18 -16.12 10.18
C ALA A 77 -3.26 -15.93 11.40
N SER A 78 -2.90 -14.67 11.70
CA SER A 78 -1.89 -14.34 12.71
C SER A 78 -2.25 -13.07 13.49
N ILE A 79 -2.21 -13.11 14.83
CA ILE A 79 -2.16 -11.89 15.64
C ILE A 79 -0.69 -11.49 15.83
N LEU A 80 -0.38 -10.21 15.60
CA LEU A 80 0.96 -9.65 15.74
C LEU A 80 0.99 -8.66 16.92
N LEU A 81 1.72 -9.01 17.97
CA LEU A 81 1.82 -8.24 19.21
C LEU A 81 3.10 -7.40 19.24
N PHE A 82 2.93 -6.08 19.22
CA PHE A 82 4.01 -5.09 19.29
C PHE A 82 4.03 -4.40 20.66
N ASP A 83 5.18 -3.90 21.09
CA ASP A 83 5.28 -3.14 22.34
C ASP A 83 4.97 -1.64 22.16
N ASP A 84 5.34 -1.04 21.01
CA ASP A 84 4.94 0.32 20.63
C ASP A 84 4.49 0.45 19.15
N GLN A 85 3.70 1.50 18.86
CA GLN A 85 3.14 1.79 17.54
C GLN A 85 4.21 2.04 16.45
N ARG A 86 5.43 2.45 16.81
CA ARG A 86 6.51 2.73 15.86
C ARG A 86 7.03 1.43 15.25
N ASP A 87 7.13 0.37 16.04
CA ASP A 87 7.59 -0.94 15.54
C ASP A 87 6.52 -1.59 14.64
N ALA A 88 5.24 -1.41 14.95
CA ALA A 88 4.14 -1.72 14.02
C ALA A 88 4.25 -0.92 12.71
N ASP A 89 4.30 0.42 12.80
CA ASP A 89 4.46 1.31 11.64
C ASP A 89 5.67 0.95 10.76
N ASN A 90 6.78 0.53 11.39
CA ASN A 90 8.02 0.10 10.73
C ASN A 90 7.85 -1.23 9.97
N PHE A 91 7.19 -2.23 10.57
CA PHE A 91 7.00 -3.55 9.97
C PHE A 91 6.18 -3.48 8.67
N PHE A 92 5.14 -2.64 8.63
CA PHE A 92 4.32 -2.43 7.44
C PHE A 92 4.86 -1.37 6.47
N ARG A 93 5.95 -0.69 6.82
CA ARG A 93 6.67 0.26 5.96
C ARG A 93 8.17 -0.03 5.96
N PRO A 94 8.58 -1.26 5.57
CA PRO A 94 9.95 -1.71 5.74
C PRO A 94 10.92 -0.83 4.96
N SER A 95 11.72 -0.06 5.70
CA SER A 95 12.88 0.66 5.20
C SER A 95 14.17 -0.15 5.34
N ASP A 96 14.15 -1.20 6.17
CA ASP A 96 15.18 -2.25 6.19
C ASP A 96 14.89 -3.32 5.12
N ILE A 97 15.97 -3.81 4.49
CA ILE A 97 15.90 -4.81 3.43
C ILE A 97 15.52 -6.20 3.94
N LEU A 98 15.82 -6.53 5.21
CA LEU A 98 15.49 -7.82 5.81
C LEU A 98 13.98 -7.94 6.05
N VAL A 99 13.37 -6.92 6.67
CA VAL A 99 11.92 -6.86 6.87
C VAL A 99 11.17 -6.80 5.54
N TRP A 100 11.73 -6.16 4.50
CA TRP A 100 11.17 -6.20 3.15
C TRP A 100 11.20 -7.60 2.52
N ILE A 101 12.24 -8.39 2.77
CA ILE A 101 12.34 -9.80 2.34
C ILE A 101 11.32 -10.66 3.09
N GLU A 102 11.15 -10.47 4.40
CA GLU A 102 10.13 -11.15 5.20
C GLU A 102 8.71 -10.84 4.71
N TYR A 103 8.41 -9.57 4.47
CA TYR A 103 7.14 -9.15 3.86
C TYR A 103 6.90 -9.78 2.49
N LEU A 104 7.95 -9.95 1.67
CA LEU A 104 7.85 -10.63 0.38
C LEU A 104 7.64 -12.16 0.53
N ASN A 105 8.26 -12.80 1.52
CA ASN A 105 8.00 -14.20 1.86
C ASN A 105 6.54 -14.39 2.33
N LEU A 106 6.01 -13.48 3.15
CA LEU A 106 4.60 -13.44 3.55
C LEU A 106 3.66 -13.22 2.35
N LEU A 107 4.03 -12.35 1.40
CA LEU A 107 3.25 -12.08 0.19
C LEU A 107 3.16 -13.32 -0.70
N VAL A 108 4.28 -14.02 -0.92
CA VAL A 108 4.33 -15.27 -1.71
C VAL A 108 3.63 -16.42 -0.99
N ALA A 109 3.60 -16.42 0.34
CA ALA A 109 2.78 -17.35 1.13
C ALA A 109 1.27 -17.04 1.06
N GLY A 110 0.86 -15.83 0.64
CA GLY A 110 -0.52 -15.37 0.71
C GLY A 110 -0.98 -14.97 2.12
N ALA A 111 -0.04 -14.70 3.03
CA ALA A 111 -0.30 -14.33 4.42
C ALA A 111 -0.57 -12.81 4.59
N VAL A 112 -0.06 -11.97 3.67
CA VAL A 112 -0.27 -10.51 3.71
C VAL A 112 -1.77 -10.18 3.70
N GLY A 113 -2.21 -9.36 4.66
CA GLY A 113 -3.61 -8.99 4.86
C GLY A 113 -4.44 -10.01 5.65
N ASN A 114 -3.86 -11.13 6.09
CA ASN A 114 -4.50 -12.11 6.97
C ASN A 114 -3.87 -12.07 8.38
N TYR A 115 -3.60 -10.87 8.87
CA TYR A 115 -3.10 -10.61 10.21
C TYR A 115 -3.88 -9.46 10.85
N GLN A 116 -3.86 -9.39 12.18
CA GLN A 116 -4.33 -8.21 12.90
C GLN A 116 -3.25 -7.76 13.91
N GLU A 117 -3.12 -6.45 14.04
CA GLU A 117 -2.15 -5.77 14.91
C GLU A 117 -2.78 -5.53 16.28
N LEU A 118 -2.00 -5.61 17.35
CA LEU A 118 -2.46 -5.27 18.70
C LEU A 118 -1.26 -4.85 19.57
N LEU A 119 -1.34 -3.68 20.22
CA LEU A 119 -0.24 -3.17 21.04
C LEU A 119 -0.27 -3.73 22.47
N SER A 120 0.91 -3.88 23.06
CA SER A 120 1.15 -4.24 24.46
C SER A 120 0.35 -3.35 25.42
N SER A 121 0.18 -2.06 25.11
CA SER A 121 -0.65 -1.13 25.90
C SER A 121 -2.15 -1.38 25.80
N GLU A 122 -2.65 -2.03 24.75
CA GLU A 122 -4.08 -2.19 24.45
C GLU A 122 -4.67 -3.52 24.93
N ILE A 123 -3.81 -4.44 25.35
CA ILE A 123 -4.17 -5.72 25.95
C ILE A 123 -4.40 -5.52 27.45
N ILE A 124 -5.63 -5.60 27.92
CA ILE A 124 -6.02 -5.30 29.31
C ILE A 124 -6.68 -6.52 29.99
N PRO A 125 -5.91 -7.50 30.51
CA PRO A 125 -6.44 -8.76 31.08
C PRO A 125 -7.31 -8.63 32.34
N LYS A 126 -7.58 -7.40 32.80
CA LYS A 126 -8.46 -7.05 33.91
C LYS A 126 -9.44 -5.92 33.55
N SER A 127 -9.72 -5.71 32.26
CA SER A 127 -10.72 -4.73 31.84
C SER A 127 -12.10 -5.15 32.34
N LYS A 128 -12.93 -4.17 32.68
CA LYS A 128 -14.36 -4.38 32.94
C LYS A 128 -15.09 -4.99 31.75
N ALA A 129 -14.65 -4.73 30.52
CA ALA A 129 -15.25 -5.26 29.29
C ALA A 129 -15.39 -6.80 29.30
N LEU A 130 -14.48 -7.50 29.99
CA LEU A 130 -14.45 -8.97 30.11
C LEU A 130 -15.53 -9.56 31.06
N ASP A 131 -16.31 -8.72 31.77
CA ASP A 131 -17.34 -9.14 32.73
C ASP A 131 -18.73 -8.54 32.42
N ALA A 132 -19.13 -8.68 31.14
CA ALA A 132 -20.32 -8.11 30.53
C ALA A 132 -21.66 -8.21 31.29
N PHE A 133 -21.79 -9.17 32.21
CA PHE A 133 -23.02 -9.45 32.95
C PHE A 133 -23.03 -8.93 34.40
N HIS A 134 -21.91 -8.39 34.90
CA HIS A 134 -21.79 -7.91 36.28
C HIS A 134 -21.31 -6.46 36.40
N HIS A 135 -21.38 -5.68 35.31
CA HIS A 135 -21.13 -4.22 35.26
C HIS A 135 -21.99 -3.46 36.30
N GLY A 136 -21.51 -3.36 37.55
CA GLY A 136 -22.22 -2.73 38.68
C GLY A 136 -23.02 -3.68 39.58
N GLU A 137 -23.15 -4.97 39.25
CA GLU A 137 -23.80 -6.00 40.07
C GLU A 137 -22.83 -7.17 40.37
N GLY A 138 -21.68 -6.82 40.97
CA GLY A 138 -20.53 -7.71 41.12
C GLY A 138 -20.69 -8.90 42.08
N PRO A 139 -20.34 -10.13 41.66
CA PRO A 139 -19.87 -11.20 42.54
C PRO A 139 -18.44 -10.93 43.03
N ARG A 140 -17.72 -10.05 42.32
CA ARG A 140 -16.41 -9.49 42.64
C ARG A 140 -16.61 -7.98 42.75
N GLY A 141 -16.33 -7.39 43.91
CA GLY A 141 -16.51 -5.95 44.11
C GLY A 141 -15.51 -5.10 43.32
N ASP A 142 -15.74 -3.79 43.31
CA ASP A 142 -15.05 -2.77 42.50
C ASP A 142 -13.51 -2.77 42.56
N SER A 143 -12.92 -3.46 43.53
CA SER A 143 -11.47 -3.62 43.73
C SER A 143 -10.84 -4.84 43.03
N PHE A 144 -11.58 -5.52 42.14
CA PHE A 144 -11.04 -6.61 41.31
C PHE A 144 -10.54 -6.16 39.92
N TYR A 145 -11.15 -5.12 39.37
CA TYR A 145 -10.79 -4.53 38.07
C TYR A 145 -9.84 -3.35 38.30
N ASP A 146 -8.61 -3.44 37.81
CA ASP A 146 -7.60 -2.37 37.99
C ASP A 146 -7.86 -1.17 37.06
N GLU A 147 -8.55 -1.38 35.92
CA GLU A 147 -8.58 -0.44 34.81
C GLU A 147 -10.00 -0.27 34.24
N ASP A 148 -10.42 1.00 34.02
CA ASP A 148 -11.64 1.39 33.31
C ASP A 148 -11.49 1.34 31.77
N GLU A 149 -10.29 1.01 31.28
CA GLU A 149 -9.93 0.94 29.86
C GLU A 149 -10.51 -0.30 29.18
N PHE A 150 -10.82 -0.20 27.89
CA PHE A 150 -11.38 -1.30 27.10
C PHE A 150 -10.28 -2.23 26.61
N ASP A 151 -10.43 -3.53 26.86
CA ASP A 151 -9.50 -4.54 26.35
C ASP A 151 -9.70 -4.77 24.84
N LYS A 152 -8.80 -4.23 24.02
CA LYS A 152 -8.90 -4.33 22.56
C LYS A 152 -8.68 -5.74 22.02
N THR A 153 -8.28 -6.70 22.86
CA THR A 153 -8.27 -8.11 22.44
C THR A 153 -9.66 -8.56 21.97
N LEU A 154 -10.74 -8.04 22.58
CA LEU A 154 -12.12 -8.33 22.18
C LEU A 154 -12.47 -7.78 20.78
N GLU A 155 -11.79 -6.72 20.35
CA GLU A 155 -11.94 -6.10 19.02
C GLU A 155 -11.05 -6.80 17.99
N GLU A 156 -9.75 -6.85 18.23
CA GLU A 156 -8.76 -7.22 17.22
C GLU A 156 -8.67 -8.73 16.98
N VAL A 157 -8.95 -9.56 17.99
CA VAL A 157 -9.11 -11.01 17.77
C VAL A 157 -10.36 -11.29 16.94
N LEU A 158 -11.46 -10.59 17.22
CA LEU A 158 -12.70 -10.73 16.44
C LEU A 158 -12.51 -10.21 15.00
N HIS A 159 -11.74 -9.15 14.80
CA HIS A 159 -11.34 -8.69 13.47
C HIS A 159 -10.54 -9.74 12.70
N LEU A 160 -9.58 -10.44 13.32
CA LEU A 160 -8.86 -11.52 12.63
C LEU A 160 -9.81 -12.67 12.23
N ILE A 161 -10.67 -13.13 13.15
CA ILE A 161 -11.60 -14.24 12.90
C ILE A 161 -12.57 -13.89 11.78
N THR A 162 -13.17 -12.70 11.83
CA THR A 162 -14.15 -12.24 10.83
C THR A 162 -13.51 -11.95 9.47
N HIS A 163 -12.33 -11.31 9.44
CA HIS A 163 -11.64 -10.96 8.21
C HIS A 163 -10.94 -12.14 7.53
N SER A 164 -10.29 -13.01 8.28
CA SER A 164 -9.49 -14.11 7.70
C SER A 164 -10.26 -15.42 7.62
N GLY A 165 -11.33 -15.60 8.40
CA GLY A 165 -12.21 -16.76 8.37
C GLY A 165 -13.59 -16.46 7.80
N VAL A 166 -14.44 -15.81 8.61
CA VAL A 166 -15.90 -15.73 8.39
C VAL A 166 -16.27 -15.15 7.03
N ARG A 167 -15.71 -13.98 6.64
CA ARG A 167 -16.07 -13.31 5.37
C ARG A 167 -15.80 -14.15 4.12
N HIS A 168 -14.88 -15.11 4.22
CA HIS A 168 -14.51 -16.01 3.13
C HIS A 168 -15.29 -17.32 3.19
N LYS A 169 -15.64 -17.78 4.39
CA LYS A 169 -16.44 -18.98 4.57
C LYS A 169 -17.93 -18.76 4.27
N TYR A 170 -18.43 -17.55 4.54
CA TYR A 170 -19.84 -17.17 4.44
C TYR A 170 -20.01 -15.83 3.68
N GLU A 171 -19.42 -15.73 2.49
CA GLU A 171 -19.35 -14.49 1.68
C GLU A 171 -20.71 -13.82 1.45
N GLU A 172 -21.77 -14.57 1.13
CA GLU A 172 -23.15 -14.05 0.98
C GLU A 172 -23.70 -13.40 2.25
N ALA A 173 -23.26 -13.83 3.43
CA ALA A 173 -23.80 -13.40 4.71
C ALA A 173 -22.94 -12.34 5.39
N PHE A 174 -21.61 -12.49 5.33
CA PHE A 174 -20.62 -11.73 6.09
C PHE A 174 -19.43 -11.25 5.23
N GLY A 175 -19.50 -11.35 3.90
CA GLY A 175 -18.46 -10.88 2.98
C GLY A 175 -18.24 -9.36 3.09
N GLU A 176 -17.01 -8.93 3.37
CA GLU A 176 -16.64 -7.50 3.41
C GLU A 176 -16.68 -6.87 2.01
N GLY A 177 -17.43 -5.79 1.85
CA GLY A 177 -17.57 -5.10 0.57
C GLY A 177 -16.31 -4.37 0.11
N LEU A 178 -15.94 -4.55 -1.15
CA LEU A 178 -15.01 -3.66 -1.87
C LEU A 178 -15.68 -2.30 -2.16
N VAL A 179 -14.90 -1.25 -2.39
CA VAL A 179 -15.39 0.13 -2.68
C VAL A 179 -16.38 0.19 -3.86
N ALA A 180 -16.31 -0.75 -4.82
CA ALA A 180 -17.29 -0.87 -5.91
C ALA A 180 -18.74 -1.10 -5.43
N HIS A 181 -18.94 -1.75 -4.29
CA HIS A 181 -20.26 -1.97 -3.67
C HIS A 181 -20.86 -0.65 -3.16
N ALA A 182 -20.05 0.20 -2.52
CA ALA A 182 -20.45 1.54 -2.12
C ALA A 182 -20.76 2.47 -3.32
N ALA A 183 -20.28 2.11 -4.53
CA ALA A 183 -20.64 2.75 -5.79
C ALA A 183 -21.85 2.09 -6.51
N GLY A 184 -22.57 1.17 -5.84
CA GLY A 184 -23.72 0.46 -6.41
C GLY A 184 -23.37 -0.66 -7.41
N SER A 185 -22.10 -1.05 -7.51
CA SER A 185 -21.58 -2.00 -8.50
C SER A 185 -20.96 -3.24 -7.86
N GLY A 186 -21.79 -4.07 -7.23
CA GLY A 186 -21.42 -5.38 -6.69
C GLY A 186 -22.50 -6.00 -5.80
N ALA A 187 -22.47 -7.32 -5.63
CA ALA A 187 -23.40 -8.04 -4.75
C ALA A 187 -23.00 -7.86 -3.27
N MET A 188 -23.81 -7.11 -2.52
CA MET A 188 -23.58 -6.90 -1.08
C MET A 188 -23.98 -8.12 -0.26
N SER A 189 -23.20 -8.43 0.79
CA SER A 189 -23.56 -9.46 1.77
C SER A 189 -24.74 -9.02 2.66
N GLU A 190 -25.43 -9.99 3.28
CA GLU A 190 -26.54 -9.73 4.20
C GLU A 190 -26.14 -8.78 5.33
N MET A 191 -24.90 -8.90 5.83
CA MET A 191 -24.28 -8.01 6.82
C MET A 191 -24.12 -6.58 6.30
N ASN A 192 -23.46 -6.38 5.15
CA ASN A 192 -23.11 -5.03 4.68
C ASN A 192 -24.35 -4.14 4.53
N PHE A 193 -25.41 -4.70 3.94
CA PHE A 193 -26.68 -3.99 3.73
C PHE A 193 -27.36 -3.57 5.05
N LYS A 194 -27.14 -4.30 6.14
CA LYS A 194 -27.71 -3.96 7.46
C LYS A 194 -26.86 -2.95 8.21
N ILE A 195 -25.54 -3.00 8.08
CA ILE A 195 -24.63 -2.04 8.70
C ILE A 195 -24.75 -0.66 8.04
N ASP A 196 -24.92 -0.60 6.71
CA ASP A 196 -25.18 0.66 6.01
C ASP A 196 -26.51 1.32 6.46
N LYS A 197 -27.53 0.52 6.80
CA LYS A 197 -28.76 1.02 7.45
C LYS A 197 -28.53 1.60 8.86
N LEU A 198 -27.41 1.31 9.53
CA LEU A 198 -27.05 1.93 10.80
C LEU A 198 -26.36 3.29 10.63
N ASN A 199 -25.79 3.57 9.45
CA ASN A 199 -25.11 4.83 9.16
C ASN A 199 -26.06 5.94 8.74
N LEU A 200 -27.06 5.62 7.91
CA LEU A 200 -28.04 6.56 7.36
C LEU A 200 -27.38 7.79 6.69
N ASP A 201 -27.33 8.91 7.40
CA ASP A 201 -26.76 10.19 6.96
C ASP A 201 -25.58 10.66 7.84
N CYS A 202 -24.94 9.75 8.59
CA CYS A 202 -23.76 10.05 9.41
C CYS A 202 -22.41 9.92 8.67
N GLY A 203 -22.37 9.32 7.47
CA GLY A 203 -21.18 9.31 6.61
C GLY A 203 -19.96 8.58 7.19
N SER A 204 -18.78 8.89 6.64
CA SER A 204 -17.50 8.28 6.99
C SER A 204 -16.31 9.22 6.78
N GLY A 205 -15.30 9.14 7.65
CA GLY A 205 -14.05 9.88 7.52
C GLY A 205 -13.31 9.61 6.21
N TYR A 206 -13.47 8.41 5.63
CA TYR A 206 -12.88 8.05 4.34
C TYR A 206 -13.44 8.88 3.17
N TRP A 207 -14.74 9.18 3.19
CA TRP A 207 -15.39 10.07 2.22
C TRP A 207 -15.36 11.55 2.65
N LYS A 208 -14.92 11.84 3.88
CA LYS A 208 -14.82 13.17 4.50
C LYS A 208 -16.17 13.85 4.72
N ASP A 209 -17.22 13.04 4.90
CA ASP A 209 -18.60 13.44 5.20
C ASP A 209 -19.08 12.95 6.58
N TYR A 210 -18.17 12.45 7.42
CA TYR A 210 -18.43 12.05 8.82
C TYR A 210 -19.19 13.12 9.63
N ILE A 211 -20.24 12.67 10.29
CA ILE A 211 -21.00 13.37 11.33
C ILE A 211 -21.10 12.42 12.53
N SER A 212 -20.91 12.95 13.74
CA SER A 212 -21.01 12.18 14.99
C SER A 212 -22.45 11.73 15.24
N PRO A 213 -22.74 10.43 15.41
CA PRO A 213 -24.08 9.94 15.75
C PRO A 213 -24.61 10.51 17.09
N SER A 214 -23.73 11.02 17.96
CA SER A 214 -24.11 11.67 19.22
C SER A 214 -24.35 13.18 19.13
N SER A 215 -24.02 13.86 18.01
CA SER A 215 -24.28 15.31 17.89
C SER A 215 -25.75 15.65 17.60
N GLY A 216 -26.52 14.68 17.09
CA GLY A 216 -27.90 14.87 16.62
C GLY A 216 -28.01 15.60 15.28
N GLU A 217 -26.90 15.82 14.57
CA GLU A 217 -26.88 16.41 13.23
C GLU A 217 -27.16 15.36 12.12
N CYS A 218 -26.93 14.07 12.42
CA CYS A 218 -27.37 12.92 11.63
C CYS A 218 -28.34 12.02 12.44
N LYS A 219 -28.93 11.02 11.78
CA LYS A 219 -29.99 10.14 12.32
C LYS A 219 -29.53 8.70 12.55
N GLY A 220 -28.35 8.33 12.04
CA GLY A 220 -27.77 7.00 12.24
C GLY A 220 -27.29 6.78 13.66
N TRP A 221 -26.83 5.56 13.92
CA TRP A 221 -26.29 5.11 15.20
C TRP A 221 -24.80 4.79 15.15
N TYR A 222 -24.24 4.74 13.93
CA TYR A 222 -22.89 4.26 13.65
C TYR A 222 -22.20 5.14 12.59
N ALA A 223 -20.98 5.58 12.85
CA ALA A 223 -20.08 6.20 11.87
C ALA A 223 -18.62 5.86 12.22
N ILE A 224 -17.69 6.02 11.28
CA ILE A 224 -16.24 5.96 11.55
C ILE A 224 -15.60 7.28 11.15
N LYS A 225 -14.84 7.86 12.07
CA LYS A 225 -14.13 9.14 11.98
C LYS A 225 -12.79 9.05 11.24
N SER A 226 -12.21 7.85 11.18
CA SER A 226 -10.90 7.59 10.60
C SER A 226 -10.89 7.71 9.07
N GLU A 227 -10.15 8.69 8.53
CA GLU A 227 -9.93 8.82 7.07
C GLU A 227 -9.19 7.61 6.45
N LYS A 228 -8.59 6.74 7.27
CA LYS A 228 -7.92 5.51 6.80
C LYS A 228 -8.89 4.34 6.60
N CYS A 229 -10.09 4.37 7.20
CA CYS A 229 -10.99 3.22 7.23
C CYS A 229 -11.81 3.11 5.95
N THR A 230 -11.31 2.32 4.99
CA THR A 230 -12.03 2.01 3.74
C THR A 230 -13.38 1.34 4.00
N TYR A 231 -14.26 1.26 2.99
CA TYR A 231 -15.57 0.61 3.13
C TYR A 231 -15.50 -0.82 3.71
N SER A 232 -14.50 -1.63 3.37
CA SER A 232 -14.31 -2.96 3.98
C SER A 232 -14.00 -2.91 5.49
N CYS A 233 -13.20 -1.92 5.93
CA CYS A 233 -12.94 -1.63 7.34
C CYS A 233 -14.22 -1.15 8.04
N PHE A 234 -15.01 -0.30 7.39
CA PHE A 234 -16.28 0.21 7.92
C PHE A 234 -17.29 -0.93 8.20
N GLN A 235 -17.37 -1.91 7.30
CA GLN A 235 -18.22 -3.10 7.51
C GLN A 235 -17.71 -3.99 8.66
N ARG A 236 -16.39 -4.23 8.74
CA ARG A 236 -15.79 -5.04 9.81
C ARG A 236 -15.98 -4.40 11.19
N GLN A 237 -15.72 -3.10 11.30
CA GLN A 237 -15.94 -2.33 12.52
C GLN A 237 -17.42 -2.34 12.93
N GLY A 238 -18.36 -2.18 11.99
CA GLY A 238 -19.79 -2.25 12.27
C GLY A 238 -20.26 -3.61 12.78
N LEU A 239 -19.64 -4.70 12.29
CA LEU A 239 -19.86 -6.06 12.80
C LEU A 239 -19.33 -6.21 14.24
N TYR A 240 -18.12 -5.75 14.51
CA TYR A 240 -17.52 -5.76 15.85
C TYR A 240 -18.38 -4.98 16.84
N TRP A 241 -18.73 -3.72 16.54
CA TRP A 241 -19.56 -2.87 17.40
C TRP A 241 -20.90 -3.53 17.71
N ALA A 242 -21.54 -4.12 16.69
CA ALA A 242 -22.82 -4.81 16.86
C ALA A 242 -22.72 -6.06 17.74
N LEU A 243 -21.80 -6.97 17.43
CA LEU A 243 -21.67 -8.25 18.14
C LEU A 243 -21.19 -8.06 19.58
N THR A 244 -20.20 -7.19 19.82
CA THR A 244 -19.71 -6.92 21.18
C THR A 244 -20.69 -6.11 22.03
N SER A 245 -21.56 -5.28 21.43
CA SER A 245 -22.68 -4.66 22.15
C SER A 245 -23.79 -5.67 22.47
N LEU A 246 -24.10 -6.62 21.58
CA LEU A 246 -25.05 -7.71 21.86
C LEU A 246 -24.59 -8.60 23.03
N LEU A 247 -23.28 -8.87 23.08
CA LEU A 247 -22.62 -9.63 24.15
C LEU A 247 -22.34 -8.81 25.42
N GLY A 248 -22.63 -7.51 25.43
CA GLY A 248 -22.53 -6.63 26.60
C GLY A 248 -21.13 -6.07 26.93
N ALA A 249 -20.13 -6.31 26.09
CA ALA A 249 -18.75 -5.83 26.30
C ALA A 249 -18.67 -4.29 26.37
N GLN A 250 -19.52 -3.59 25.62
CA GLN A 250 -19.55 -2.12 25.53
C GLN A 250 -20.37 -1.45 26.65
N ASN A 251 -21.06 -2.23 27.49
CA ASN A 251 -22.13 -1.75 28.38
C ASN A 251 -21.64 -1.23 29.75
N TYR A 252 -20.76 -0.23 29.76
CA TYR A 252 -20.33 0.45 30.99
C TYR A 252 -20.01 1.94 30.76
N THR A 253 -20.20 2.76 31.79
CA THR A 253 -20.32 4.23 31.67
C THR A 253 -19.13 4.93 31.01
N SER A 254 -17.89 4.53 31.35
CA SER A 254 -16.68 5.10 30.73
C SER A 254 -16.61 4.77 29.24
N ARG A 255 -16.92 3.52 28.86
CA ARG A 255 -16.92 3.08 27.45
C ARG A 255 -17.99 3.80 26.63
N ILE A 256 -19.19 3.97 27.17
CA ILE A 256 -20.28 4.70 26.50
C ILE A 256 -19.85 6.15 26.18
N GLU A 257 -19.19 6.83 27.12
CA GLU A 257 -18.69 8.20 26.91
C GLU A 257 -17.48 8.28 25.97
N GLU A 258 -16.67 7.22 25.88
CA GLU A 258 -15.54 7.08 24.96
C GLU A 258 -16.01 6.92 23.50
N VAL A 259 -16.99 6.03 23.25
CA VAL A 259 -17.31 5.56 21.89
C VAL A 259 -18.46 6.29 21.21
N LYS A 260 -19.25 7.11 21.93
CA LYS A 260 -20.45 7.82 21.41
C LYS A 260 -20.25 8.63 20.13
N GLU A 261 -19.02 9.05 19.85
CA GLU A 261 -18.67 9.77 18.62
C GLU A 261 -18.72 8.89 17.36
N GLU A 262 -18.61 7.57 17.53
CA GLU A 262 -18.65 6.57 16.44
C GLU A 262 -19.81 5.56 16.62
N TRP A 263 -20.21 5.21 17.85
CA TRP A 263 -21.24 4.20 18.12
C TRP A 263 -22.15 4.55 19.32
N THR A 264 -23.47 4.45 19.16
CA THR A 264 -24.45 4.84 20.19
C THR A 264 -25.30 3.71 20.77
N MET A 265 -25.05 2.45 20.39
CA MET A 265 -25.89 1.28 20.79
C MET A 265 -25.16 0.29 21.69
N CYS A 266 -24.42 0.79 22.69
CA CYS A 266 -23.56 0.00 23.58
C CYS A 266 -24.31 -1.04 24.45
N GLU A 267 -25.58 -0.80 24.77
CA GLU A 267 -26.41 -1.77 25.50
C GLU A 267 -26.93 -2.88 24.56
N PRO A 268 -26.96 -4.15 25.00
CA PRO A 268 -27.74 -5.20 24.34
C PRO A 268 -29.21 -4.80 24.12
N SER A 269 -29.77 -4.00 25.04
CA SER A 269 -31.16 -3.52 24.96
C SER A 269 -31.39 -2.52 23.81
N LEU A 270 -30.39 -1.71 23.46
CA LEU A 270 -30.50 -0.66 22.42
C LEU A 270 -30.39 -1.29 21.04
N ILE A 271 -29.36 -2.11 20.81
CA ILE A 271 -29.17 -2.76 19.52
C ILE A 271 -30.34 -3.71 19.16
N ARG A 272 -30.91 -4.42 20.13
CA ARG A 272 -32.11 -5.27 19.95
C ARG A 272 -33.38 -4.51 19.57
N ARG A 273 -33.45 -3.20 19.87
CA ARG A 273 -34.58 -2.33 19.52
C ARG A 273 -34.39 -1.61 18.18
N ASN A 274 -33.15 -1.22 17.86
CA ASN A 274 -32.86 -0.33 16.74
C ASN A 274 -32.29 -1.06 15.51
N ALA A 275 -31.59 -2.18 15.69
CA ALA A 275 -30.88 -2.91 14.63
C ALA A 275 -31.42 -4.34 14.41
N THR A 276 -32.73 -4.53 14.59
CA THR A 276 -33.39 -5.86 14.65
C THR A 276 -33.03 -6.80 13.50
N GLU A 277 -32.88 -6.30 12.27
CA GLU A 277 -32.47 -7.11 11.11
C GLU A 277 -31.04 -7.66 11.23
N LEU A 278 -30.12 -6.91 11.87
CA LEU A 278 -28.73 -7.30 12.12
C LEU A 278 -28.65 -8.28 13.30
N VAL A 279 -29.43 -8.05 14.35
CA VAL A 279 -29.55 -9.02 15.45
C VAL A 279 -30.07 -10.37 14.94
N TYR A 280 -31.05 -10.38 14.04
CA TYR A 280 -31.52 -11.62 13.38
C TYR A 280 -30.49 -12.29 12.43
N LEU A 281 -29.37 -11.63 12.13
CA LEU A 281 -28.21 -12.25 11.47
C LEU A 281 -27.19 -12.77 12.50
N LEU A 282 -26.92 -11.99 13.55
CA LEU A 282 -25.93 -12.27 14.59
C LEU A 282 -26.36 -13.28 15.65
N GLU A 283 -27.65 -13.64 15.73
CA GLU A 283 -28.17 -14.71 16.61
C GLU A 283 -28.62 -15.94 15.82
N ARG A 284 -28.21 -16.07 14.55
CA ARG A 284 -28.64 -17.16 13.66
C ARG A 284 -27.78 -18.41 13.80
N HIS A 285 -27.54 -18.84 15.04
CA HIS A 285 -26.73 -20.02 15.38
C HIS A 285 -27.19 -21.32 14.71
N SER A 286 -28.47 -21.41 14.29
CA SER A 286 -29.00 -22.54 13.50
C SER A 286 -28.57 -22.57 12.02
N LYS A 287 -27.76 -21.59 11.57
CA LYS A 287 -27.14 -21.54 10.22
C LYS A 287 -25.64 -21.25 10.26
N TYR A 288 -25.15 -20.56 11.29
CA TYR A 288 -23.76 -20.14 11.39
C TYR A 288 -23.20 -20.51 12.77
N ASP A 289 -22.44 -21.58 12.82
CA ASP A 289 -21.95 -22.18 14.06
C ASP A 289 -20.93 -21.26 14.78
N TRP A 290 -20.16 -20.46 14.01
CA TRP A 290 -19.13 -19.53 14.51
C TRP A 290 -19.63 -18.39 15.41
N LEU A 291 -20.94 -18.15 15.49
CA LEU A 291 -21.50 -16.99 16.19
C LEU A 291 -21.37 -17.18 17.72
N PRO A 292 -20.52 -16.40 18.42
CA PRO A 292 -20.34 -16.58 19.86
C PRO A 292 -21.60 -16.21 20.62
N ALA A 293 -22.04 -17.10 21.52
CA ALA A 293 -23.16 -16.88 22.44
C ALA A 293 -22.71 -16.28 23.78
N LYS A 294 -21.40 -16.33 24.08
CA LYS A 294 -20.75 -15.83 25.30
C LYS A 294 -19.60 -14.91 24.90
N LEU A 295 -19.38 -13.84 25.66
CA LEU A 295 -18.17 -13.03 25.53
C LEU A 295 -16.95 -13.76 26.12
N PRO A 296 -15.77 -13.71 25.47
CA PRO A 296 -14.51 -14.08 26.10
C PRO A 296 -14.23 -13.32 27.40
N ASN A 297 -13.57 -13.99 28.34
CA ASN A 297 -13.21 -13.44 29.65
C ASN A 297 -11.72 -13.65 29.99
N GLY A 298 -10.92 -14.12 29.03
CA GLY A 298 -9.49 -14.38 29.21
C GLY A 298 -9.16 -15.66 29.99
N GLN A 299 -10.14 -16.53 30.26
CA GLN A 299 -10.01 -17.72 31.10
C GLN A 299 -10.62 -18.96 30.43
N TYR A 300 -10.05 -19.33 29.29
CA TYR A 300 -10.35 -20.55 28.53
C TYR A 300 -10.00 -21.82 29.32
N LYS A 301 -10.86 -22.84 29.27
CA LYS A 301 -10.77 -24.06 30.07
C LYS A 301 -10.52 -25.35 29.27
N GLY A 302 -10.75 -25.33 27.95
CA GLY A 302 -10.53 -26.49 27.08
C GLY A 302 -9.05 -26.87 26.95
N GLU A 303 -8.77 -28.10 26.52
CA GLU A 303 -7.40 -28.54 26.19
C GLU A 303 -7.10 -28.27 24.72
N LEU A 304 -6.18 -27.35 24.42
CA LEU A 304 -5.84 -27.05 23.02
C LEU A 304 -5.16 -28.24 22.33
N PRO A 305 -5.49 -28.53 21.05
CA PRO A 305 -4.81 -29.54 20.27
C PRO A 305 -3.35 -29.15 19.98
N LYS A 306 -2.51 -30.15 19.68
CA LYS A 306 -1.09 -29.94 19.36
C LYS A 306 -0.92 -28.94 18.21
N ALA A 307 -0.07 -27.94 18.43
CA ALA A 307 0.15 -26.81 17.54
C ALA A 307 0.36 -27.23 16.07
N LYS A 308 -0.50 -26.72 15.18
CA LYS A 308 -0.43 -26.95 13.73
C LYS A 308 0.26 -25.77 13.08
N VAL A 309 1.56 -25.89 12.77
CA VAL A 309 2.37 -24.79 12.19
C VAL A 309 2.65 -25.02 10.70
N LYS A 310 2.09 -24.14 9.87
CA LYS A 310 2.27 -24.08 8.41
C LYS A 310 3.55 -23.29 8.07
N GLU A 311 4.33 -23.80 7.12
CA GLU A 311 5.67 -23.27 6.79
C GLU A 311 5.60 -22.09 5.82
N ILE A 312 6.25 -20.98 6.18
CA ILE A 312 6.58 -19.87 5.28
C ILE A 312 7.95 -20.18 4.67
N LYS A 313 8.02 -20.23 3.34
CA LYS A 313 9.26 -20.55 2.62
C LYS A 313 10.16 -19.32 2.51
N ASP A 314 11.44 -19.51 2.77
CA ASP A 314 12.45 -18.48 2.50
C ASP A 314 12.77 -18.40 1.00
N PHE A 315 12.46 -17.26 0.37
CA PHE A 315 12.85 -16.95 -1.00
C PHE A 315 14.10 -16.06 -1.11
N ALA A 316 14.67 -15.59 0.01
CA ALA A 316 15.84 -14.70 0.02
C ALA A 316 17.04 -15.24 -0.80
N PRO A 317 17.41 -16.54 -0.75
CA PRO A 317 18.52 -17.07 -1.53
C PRO A 317 18.30 -16.94 -3.04
N TYR A 318 17.06 -17.10 -3.51
CA TYR A 318 16.68 -16.98 -4.91
C TYR A 318 16.67 -15.53 -5.37
N ILE A 319 16.17 -14.62 -4.53
CA ILE A 319 16.16 -13.16 -4.79
C ILE A 319 17.60 -12.64 -4.87
N ILE A 320 18.45 -13.01 -3.90
CA ILE A 320 19.88 -12.65 -3.87
C ILE A 320 20.60 -13.19 -5.12
N ALA A 321 20.38 -14.45 -5.49
CA ALA A 321 20.95 -15.03 -6.71
C ALA A 321 20.51 -14.28 -7.98
N ALA A 322 19.22 -13.94 -8.11
CA ALA A 322 18.69 -13.18 -9.24
C ALA A 322 19.31 -11.76 -9.31
N CYS A 323 19.42 -11.06 -8.18
CA CYS A 323 20.07 -9.75 -8.09
C CYS A 323 21.55 -9.82 -8.48
N VAL A 324 22.29 -10.83 -8.02
CA VAL A 324 23.71 -11.04 -8.42
C VAL A 324 23.82 -11.29 -9.92
N ILE A 325 22.94 -12.12 -10.50
CA ILE A 325 22.91 -12.37 -11.95
C ILE A 325 22.62 -11.06 -12.73
N LEU A 326 21.65 -10.26 -12.29
CA LEU A 326 21.32 -8.97 -12.93
C LEU A 326 22.50 -7.97 -12.85
N VAL A 327 23.20 -7.90 -11.71
CA VAL A 327 24.42 -7.07 -11.57
C VAL A 327 25.53 -7.56 -12.49
N LEU A 328 25.75 -8.88 -12.61
CA LEU A 328 26.74 -9.44 -13.54
C LEU A 328 26.39 -9.17 -15.01
N LEU A 329 25.11 -9.25 -15.38
CA LEU A 329 24.63 -8.91 -16.72
C LEU A 329 24.79 -7.41 -17.02
N LEU A 330 24.52 -6.53 -16.05
CA LEU A 330 24.71 -5.09 -16.17
C LEU A 330 26.21 -4.73 -16.33
N LEU A 331 27.09 -5.34 -15.52
CA LEU A 331 28.54 -5.18 -15.63
C LEU A 331 29.06 -5.69 -16.99
N TYR A 332 28.57 -6.85 -17.46
CA TYR A 332 28.87 -7.35 -18.80
C TYR A 332 28.43 -6.38 -19.90
N PHE A 333 27.22 -5.82 -19.80
CA PHE A 333 26.72 -4.82 -20.75
C PHE A 333 27.55 -3.52 -20.73
N ILE A 334 27.96 -3.03 -19.57
CA ILE A 334 28.85 -1.86 -19.44
C ILE A 334 30.21 -2.14 -20.08
N VAL A 335 30.81 -3.31 -19.83
CA VAL A 335 32.08 -3.73 -20.45
C VAL A 335 31.95 -3.90 -21.97
N TRP A 336 30.82 -4.43 -22.45
CA TRP A 336 30.50 -4.56 -23.87
C TRP A 336 30.37 -3.18 -24.54
N CYS A 337 29.60 -2.26 -23.94
CA CYS A 337 29.48 -0.87 -24.40
C CYS A 337 30.84 -0.16 -24.44
N TYR A 338 31.67 -0.29 -23.41
CA TYR A 338 33.01 0.30 -23.38
C TYR A 338 33.92 -0.28 -24.50
N ARG A 339 33.90 -1.60 -24.69
CA ARG A 339 34.64 -2.27 -25.79
C ARG A 339 34.16 -1.79 -27.16
N ARG A 340 32.84 -1.68 -27.37
CA ARG A 340 32.25 -1.19 -28.63
C ARG A 340 32.59 0.27 -28.89
N HIS A 341 32.52 1.14 -27.88
CA HIS A 341 32.91 2.55 -27.98
C HIS A 341 34.40 2.70 -28.34
N LYS A 342 35.28 1.94 -27.69
CA LYS A 342 36.72 1.92 -28.01
C LYS A 342 36.99 1.45 -29.44
N PHE A 343 36.27 0.43 -29.91
CA PHE A 343 36.37 -0.08 -31.28
C PHE A 343 35.98 0.96 -32.33
N MET A 344 34.84 1.64 -32.16
CA MET A 344 34.40 2.71 -33.08
C MET A 344 35.42 3.87 -33.14
N HIS A 345 36.05 4.22 -32.01
CA HIS A 345 37.12 5.23 -31.99
C HIS A 345 38.40 4.78 -32.71
N SER A 346 38.78 3.49 -32.66
CA SER A 346 39.88 2.99 -33.47
C SER A 346 39.56 3.01 -34.97
N GLU A 347 38.36 2.63 -35.38
CA GLU A 347 37.96 2.71 -36.80
C GLU A 347 38.00 4.16 -37.32
N HIS A 348 37.43 5.12 -36.59
CA HIS A 348 37.50 6.53 -36.97
C HIS A 348 38.93 7.05 -37.06
N THR A 349 39.82 6.68 -36.12
CA THR A 349 41.21 7.19 -36.14
C THR A 349 42.09 6.54 -37.20
N GLU A 350 41.80 5.31 -37.65
CA GLU A 350 42.44 4.76 -38.87
C GLU A 350 41.87 5.39 -40.14
N GLU A 351 40.56 5.62 -40.23
CA GLU A 351 39.93 6.30 -41.38
C GLU A 351 40.45 7.74 -41.55
N GLU A 352 40.66 8.48 -40.46
CA GLU A 352 41.30 9.80 -40.46
C GLU A 352 42.77 9.74 -40.90
N LYS A 353 43.55 8.76 -40.43
CA LYS A 353 44.94 8.54 -40.89
C LYS A 353 44.98 8.25 -42.38
N GLU A 354 44.09 7.40 -42.89
CA GLU A 354 44.04 7.07 -44.31
C GLU A 354 43.66 8.29 -45.15
N LYS A 355 42.68 9.11 -44.72
CA LYS A 355 42.36 10.40 -45.35
C LYS A 355 43.56 11.34 -45.39
N VAL A 356 44.35 11.43 -44.30
CA VAL A 356 45.58 12.23 -44.25
C VAL A 356 46.67 11.67 -45.19
N ILE A 357 46.82 10.35 -45.28
CA ILE A 357 47.75 9.68 -46.21
C ILE A 357 47.34 9.97 -47.67
N GLN A 358 46.05 9.86 -48.01
CA GLN A 358 45.55 10.18 -49.34
C GLN A 358 45.75 11.67 -49.68
N MET A 359 45.52 12.59 -48.75
CA MET A 359 45.80 14.02 -48.96
C MET A 359 47.29 14.27 -49.26
N LYS A 360 48.20 13.66 -48.50
CA LYS A 360 49.65 13.75 -48.78
C LYS A 360 50.00 13.17 -50.15
N ALA A 361 49.48 12.00 -50.49
CA ALA A 361 49.69 11.37 -51.80
C ALA A 361 49.04 12.13 -52.99
N LYS A 362 48.10 13.04 -52.73
CA LYS A 362 47.51 13.96 -53.72
C LYS A 362 48.37 15.23 -53.87
N SER A 363 48.91 15.74 -52.76
CA SER A 363 49.87 16.86 -52.75
C SER A 363 51.17 16.53 -53.50
N SER A 364 51.79 15.37 -53.24
CA SER A 364 53.01 14.94 -53.95
C SER A 364 52.80 14.79 -55.45
N ARG A 365 51.64 14.27 -55.88
CA ARG A 365 51.28 14.15 -57.30
C ARG A 365 51.15 15.50 -58.01
N ASN A 366 50.67 16.53 -57.31
CA ASN A 366 50.61 17.88 -57.86
C ASN A 366 52.00 18.51 -58.02
N LEU A 367 52.94 18.27 -57.10
CA LEU A 367 54.33 18.71 -57.24
C LEU A 367 54.98 18.15 -58.51
N THR A 368 54.86 16.83 -58.75
CA THR A 368 55.40 16.19 -59.97
C THR A 368 54.74 16.65 -61.27
N ARG A 369 53.56 17.29 -61.22
CA ARG A 369 52.83 17.76 -62.41
C ARG A 369 53.09 19.23 -62.76
N GLY A 370 53.83 19.96 -61.91
CA GLY A 370 54.24 21.35 -62.14
C GLY A 370 55.65 21.54 -62.72
N MET A 371 56.34 20.46 -63.13
CA MET A 371 57.73 20.49 -63.61
C MET A 371 57.87 20.18 -65.11
N SER A 372 56.88 20.52 -65.92
CA SER A 372 56.95 20.45 -67.39
C SER A 372 56.12 21.58 -67.99
N ILE A 373 56.65 22.24 -69.04
CA ILE A 373 56.23 23.56 -69.55
C ILE A 373 56.58 24.63 -68.48
N ASP A 374 57.54 25.51 -68.71
CA ASP A 374 57.58 26.44 -69.85
C ASP A 374 58.99 26.73 -70.42
N GLN A 375 59.06 27.24 -71.66
CA GLN A 375 60.30 27.70 -72.31
C GLN A 375 60.05 28.85 -73.30
N ARG A 376 60.87 29.92 -73.18
CA ARG A 376 60.84 31.19 -73.95
C ARG A 376 59.64 32.08 -73.56
N THR A 377 59.73 33.39 -73.36
CA THR A 377 60.79 34.43 -73.47
C THR A 377 60.70 35.36 -72.24
N GLY A 378 61.67 36.18 -71.82
CA GLY A 378 62.92 36.69 -72.42
C GLY A 378 63.03 38.21 -72.17
N LEU A 379 64.25 38.74 -71.95
CA LEU A 379 64.58 40.13 -71.50
C LEU A 379 64.16 40.46 -70.04
N SER A 380 64.90 41.26 -69.25
CA SER A 380 66.29 41.77 -69.36
C SER A 380 66.88 42.05 -67.95
N ILE A 381 68.19 42.31 -67.82
CA ILE A 381 68.92 42.42 -66.53
C ILE A 381 69.63 43.77 -66.38
N ALA A 382 69.50 44.39 -65.20
CA ALA A 382 70.37 45.42 -64.58
C ALA A 382 70.07 45.40 -63.05
N GLU A 383 71.02 45.25 -62.10
CA GLU A 383 71.97 46.28 -61.58
C GLU A 383 71.26 47.51 -60.95
N THR A 384 71.48 47.97 -59.70
CA THR A 384 72.25 47.54 -58.47
C THR A 384 71.45 48.02 -57.20
N GLY A 385 71.82 47.91 -55.91
CA GLY A 385 72.96 47.35 -55.16
C GLY A 385 73.26 48.12 -53.83
N LYS A 386 73.95 47.47 -52.86
CA LYS A 386 74.48 47.98 -51.55
C LYS A 386 73.49 48.30 -50.40
N GLY A 387 73.94 48.10 -49.15
CA GLY A 387 73.60 48.97 -47.99
C GLY A 387 72.97 48.31 -46.75
N SER A 388 73.65 48.39 -45.60
CA SER A 388 73.15 48.06 -44.23
C SER A 388 73.56 49.22 -43.26
N PRO A 389 73.32 49.22 -41.92
CA PRO A 389 72.43 48.44 -41.01
C PRO A 389 71.70 49.34 -39.93
N MET A 390 71.38 48.77 -38.74
CA MET A 390 70.95 49.42 -37.44
C MET A 390 69.41 49.60 -37.23
N LYS A 391 68.81 49.64 -36.01
CA LYS A 391 69.33 49.82 -34.62
C LYS A 391 68.41 49.19 -33.51
N ARG A 392 68.91 49.21 -32.25
CA ARG A 392 68.40 48.82 -30.89
C ARG A 392 67.06 49.52 -30.44
N GLN A 393 66.36 49.33 -29.28
CA GLN A 393 66.55 48.61 -27.97
C GLN A 393 65.25 48.60 -27.06
N SER A 394 65.11 47.68 -26.06
CA SER A 394 64.52 47.77 -24.66
C SER A 394 63.17 48.50 -24.30
N SER A 395 62.41 48.31 -23.19
CA SER A 395 62.29 47.31 -22.07
C SER A 395 61.21 47.68 -20.99
N ARG A 396 60.57 46.69 -20.28
CA ARG A 396 60.03 46.70 -18.85
C ARG A 396 58.97 47.80 -18.41
N THR A 397 58.15 47.76 -17.33
CA THR A 397 57.85 46.86 -16.17
C THR A 397 56.50 47.18 -15.42
N ARG A 398 55.81 46.14 -14.86
CA ARG A 398 55.11 45.97 -13.53
C ARG A 398 54.02 46.90 -12.88
N ASP A 399 53.06 46.20 -12.20
CA ASP A 399 52.43 46.39 -10.84
C ASP A 399 51.18 47.28 -10.46
N SER A 400 50.01 46.61 -10.29
CA SER A 400 49.18 46.50 -9.03
C SER A 400 47.98 47.43 -8.61
N LYS A 401 47.01 46.81 -7.86
CA LYS A 401 46.05 47.29 -6.80
C LYS A 401 44.65 47.98 -7.06
N THR A 402 43.55 47.21 -6.80
CA THR A 402 42.29 47.49 -6.01
C THR A 402 41.32 48.67 -6.40
N THR A 403 40.15 49.03 -5.78
CA THR A 403 39.51 48.72 -4.45
C THR A 403 37.97 49.05 -4.33
N THR A 404 37.17 48.22 -3.60
CA THR A 404 35.95 48.49 -2.72
C THR A 404 34.59 49.14 -3.12
N ARG A 405 33.49 48.48 -2.65
CA ARG A 405 32.27 48.94 -1.85
C ARG A 405 30.89 49.38 -2.44
N ASP A 406 29.82 48.82 -1.80
CA ASP A 406 28.46 49.28 -1.35
C ASP A 406 27.57 50.20 -2.24
N THR A 407 26.23 50.39 -2.12
CA THR A 407 25.06 50.06 -1.22
C THR A 407 23.82 49.67 -2.10
N ARG A 408 22.68 49.02 -1.74
CA ARG A 408 21.71 48.85 -0.61
C ARG A 408 20.35 49.59 -0.83
N THR A 409 19.21 48.90 -0.59
CA THR A 409 17.80 49.42 -0.33
C THR A 409 17.06 50.13 -1.50
N THR A 410 15.71 50.22 -1.64
CA THR A 410 14.48 49.80 -0.87
C THR A 410 13.21 49.80 -1.78
N MET A 411 12.09 49.17 -1.33
CA MET A 411 10.62 49.50 -1.45
C MET A 411 10.02 50.34 -2.63
N ASP A 412 8.73 50.37 -2.97
CA ASP A 412 7.48 49.56 -2.82
C ASP A 412 6.30 50.40 -3.42
N THR A 413 5.05 49.87 -3.45
CA THR A 413 3.73 50.56 -3.56
C THR A 413 3.04 50.80 -4.93
N ARG A 414 1.97 50.01 -5.15
CA ARG A 414 0.59 50.29 -5.63
C ARG A 414 0.24 51.41 -6.65
N GLY A 415 -0.65 51.04 -7.59
CA GLY A 415 -1.58 51.91 -8.35
C GLY A 415 -1.22 52.08 -9.83
N THR A 416 -2.15 52.19 -10.80
CA THR A 416 -3.63 52.08 -10.84
C THR A 416 -4.07 51.76 -12.28
N MET A 417 -5.34 51.39 -12.54
CA MET A 417 -5.87 51.14 -13.90
C MET A 417 -5.90 52.39 -14.80
N GLY A 418 -5.80 52.18 -16.11
CA GLY A 418 -6.05 53.21 -17.15
C GLY A 418 -5.79 52.69 -18.57
N ASP A 419 -6.81 52.73 -19.44
CA ASP A 419 -6.73 52.21 -20.82
C ASP A 419 -6.00 53.14 -21.78
N SER A 420 -5.23 52.56 -22.72
CA SER A 420 -4.89 53.22 -23.99
C SER A 420 -4.42 52.20 -25.05
N MET A 421 -5.19 52.04 -26.14
CA MET A 421 -4.75 51.33 -27.34
C MET A 421 -4.05 52.28 -28.30
N ALA A 422 -2.74 52.12 -28.54
CA ALA A 422 -2.08 52.68 -29.73
C ALA A 422 -0.74 52.00 -30.08
N SER A 423 -0.43 51.99 -31.38
CA SER A 423 0.90 51.80 -31.99
C SER A 423 1.61 50.44 -31.79
N THR A 424 1.28 49.48 -32.66
CA THR A 424 2.12 48.32 -32.95
C THR A 424 3.48 48.73 -33.54
N LYS A 425 4.55 48.69 -32.74
CA LYS A 425 5.92 48.62 -33.26
C LYS A 425 6.44 47.19 -33.12
N SER A 426 6.64 46.52 -34.25
CA SER A 426 7.19 45.16 -34.28
C SER A 426 8.61 45.14 -33.73
N THR A 427 8.77 44.61 -32.52
CA THR A 427 10.07 44.25 -31.93
C THR A 427 10.21 42.74 -31.98
N THR A 428 10.99 42.25 -32.95
CA THR A 428 11.24 40.82 -33.14
C THR A 428 12.06 40.28 -31.98
N SER A 429 11.40 39.83 -30.91
CA SER A 429 12.06 39.27 -29.74
C SER A 429 12.75 37.95 -30.11
N THR A 430 14.07 37.90 -29.93
CA THR A 430 14.86 36.72 -30.24
C THR A 430 14.61 35.65 -29.18
N ILE A 431 13.67 34.74 -29.44
CA ILE A 431 13.31 33.62 -28.54
C ILE A 431 14.59 32.90 -28.12
N SER A 432 14.82 32.76 -26.81
CA SER A 432 16.06 32.16 -26.34
C SER A 432 16.09 30.66 -26.61
N LYS A 433 17.29 30.08 -26.67
CA LYS A 433 17.46 28.62 -26.78
C LYS A 433 16.88 27.86 -25.58
N ALA A 434 16.60 28.51 -24.45
CA ALA A 434 15.92 27.91 -23.31
C ALA A 434 14.39 27.88 -23.52
N ASP A 435 13.81 28.97 -24.03
CA ASP A 435 12.37 29.09 -24.29
C ASP A 435 11.94 28.16 -25.42
N LEU A 436 12.74 28.05 -26.49
CA LEU A 436 12.50 27.11 -27.59
C LEU A 436 12.45 25.65 -27.07
N ARG A 437 13.36 25.29 -26.15
CA ARG A 437 13.38 23.99 -25.45
C ARG A 437 12.27 23.82 -24.41
N LYS A 438 11.58 24.89 -24.01
CA LYS A 438 10.39 24.82 -23.16
C LYS A 438 9.15 24.58 -24.02
N LEU A 439 9.01 25.31 -25.12
CA LEU A 439 7.96 25.11 -26.14
C LEU A 439 7.98 23.68 -26.70
N GLN A 440 9.14 23.17 -27.12
CA GLN A 440 9.26 21.79 -27.64
C GLN A 440 8.79 20.73 -26.64
N ARG A 441 9.06 20.90 -25.35
CA ARG A 441 8.58 19.95 -24.32
C ARG A 441 7.08 20.07 -24.08
N LEU A 442 6.53 21.28 -24.06
CA LEU A 442 5.08 21.49 -23.95
C LEU A 442 4.33 20.95 -25.19
N GLU A 443 4.96 20.95 -26.36
CA GLU A 443 4.41 20.37 -27.59
C GLU A 443 4.41 18.83 -27.56
N GLU A 444 5.50 18.21 -27.08
CA GLU A 444 5.55 16.76 -26.82
C GLU A 444 4.54 16.33 -25.73
N GLU A 445 4.38 17.14 -24.68
CA GLU A 445 3.45 16.89 -23.58
C GLU A 445 1.99 17.00 -24.03
N ASN A 446 1.62 18.02 -24.81
CA ASN A 446 0.32 18.10 -25.48
C ASN A 446 0.07 16.91 -26.41
N LYS A 447 1.10 16.43 -27.12
CA LYS A 447 0.99 15.25 -27.99
C LYS A 447 0.77 13.96 -27.21
N ARG A 448 1.30 13.85 -25.98
CA ARG A 448 1.00 12.74 -25.05
C ARG A 448 -0.42 12.83 -24.50
N LEU A 449 -0.85 14.01 -24.04
CA LEU A 449 -2.20 14.25 -23.52
C LEU A 449 -3.27 13.85 -24.55
N LYS A 450 -3.15 14.31 -25.80
CA LYS A 450 -4.08 13.94 -26.88
C LYS A 450 -4.12 12.44 -27.20
N LYS A 451 -3.05 11.70 -26.92
CA LYS A 451 -3.05 10.22 -27.04
C LYS A 451 -3.84 9.59 -25.90
N VAL A 452 -3.67 10.08 -24.67
CA VAL A 452 -4.42 9.61 -23.48
C VAL A 452 -5.91 9.95 -23.59
N GLU A 453 -6.27 11.13 -24.11
CA GLU A 453 -7.67 11.50 -24.39
C GLU A 453 -8.33 10.53 -25.40
N GLU A 454 -7.63 10.19 -26.48
CA GLU A 454 -8.11 9.25 -27.51
C GLU A 454 -8.15 7.79 -27.03
N GLU A 455 -7.27 7.38 -26.12
CA GLU A 455 -7.31 6.07 -25.47
C GLU A 455 -8.46 5.99 -24.44
N ASN A 456 -8.70 7.05 -23.68
CA ASN A 456 -9.85 7.17 -22.78
C ASN A 456 -11.19 7.20 -23.54
N ARG A 457 -11.25 7.83 -24.73
CA ARG A 457 -12.44 7.80 -25.60
C ARG A 457 -12.81 6.38 -26.00
N LYS A 458 -11.82 5.60 -26.47
CA LYS A 458 -11.99 4.18 -26.84
C LYS A 458 -12.36 3.29 -25.67
N LEU A 459 -11.85 3.57 -24.47
CA LEU A 459 -12.26 2.88 -23.25
C LEU A 459 -13.74 3.14 -22.93
N ARG A 460 -14.23 4.38 -23.05
CA ARG A 460 -15.65 4.71 -22.85
C ARG A 460 -16.56 4.06 -23.91
N GLU A 461 -16.12 4.03 -25.17
CA GLU A 461 -16.84 3.34 -26.24
C GLU A 461 -16.96 1.84 -25.95
N ARG A 462 -15.86 1.19 -25.53
CA ARG A 462 -15.88 -0.23 -25.11
C ARG A 462 -16.70 -0.52 -23.85
N VAL A 463 -16.77 0.41 -22.89
CA VAL A 463 -17.64 0.26 -21.72
C VAL A 463 -19.10 0.29 -22.16
N LYS A 464 -19.48 1.23 -23.02
CA LYS A 464 -20.84 1.33 -23.56
C LYS A 464 -21.23 0.13 -24.42
N GLU A 465 -20.31 -0.40 -25.23
CA GLU A 465 -20.49 -1.67 -25.96
C GLU A 465 -20.75 -2.85 -25.01
N HIS A 466 -20.14 -2.86 -23.82
CA HIS A 466 -20.39 -3.87 -22.79
C HIS A 466 -21.73 -3.64 -22.06
N GLU A 467 -22.08 -2.40 -21.72
CA GLU A 467 -23.36 -2.04 -21.08
C GLU A 467 -24.54 -2.44 -21.97
N GLU A 468 -24.48 -2.17 -23.28
CA GLU A 468 -25.49 -2.59 -24.26
C GLU A 468 -25.54 -4.12 -24.48
N LEU A 469 -24.44 -4.82 -24.22
CA LEU A 469 -24.38 -6.29 -24.24
C LEU A 469 -25.01 -6.93 -22.99
N PHE A 470 -24.96 -6.25 -21.84
CA PHE A 470 -25.57 -6.74 -20.60
C PHE A 470 -27.06 -6.39 -20.50
N SER A 471 -27.49 -5.22 -20.98
CA SER A 471 -28.92 -4.86 -20.99
C SER A 471 -29.78 -5.76 -21.89
N GLY A 472 -29.17 -6.46 -22.86
CA GLY A 472 -29.83 -7.46 -23.69
C GLY A 472 -30.10 -8.81 -23.02
N LEU A 473 -29.81 -8.97 -21.72
CA LEU A 473 -29.95 -10.23 -20.98
C LEU A 473 -31.03 -10.18 -19.86
N GLU A 474 -31.75 -9.06 -19.70
CA GLU A 474 -32.76 -8.88 -18.64
C GLU A 474 -34.23 -9.00 -19.12
N GLU A 475 -34.49 -9.29 -20.41
CA GLU A 475 -35.84 -9.35 -21.00
C GLU A 475 -36.25 -10.72 -21.61
N GLU A 476 -35.70 -11.85 -21.17
CA GLU A 476 -36.27 -13.19 -21.47
C GLU A 476 -36.79 -13.89 -20.21
N ASP A 477 -38.12 -13.91 -20.05
CA ASP A 477 -38.87 -14.69 -19.05
C ASP A 477 -38.61 -16.20 -19.20
N VAL A 478 -38.15 -16.87 -18.13
CA VAL A 478 -38.10 -18.34 -18.06
C VAL A 478 -38.62 -18.84 -16.70
N GLN A 479 -39.83 -19.41 -16.71
CA GLN A 479 -40.29 -20.37 -15.70
C GLN A 479 -39.78 -21.79 -16.04
N PHE A 480 -40.09 -22.78 -15.18
CA PHE A 480 -39.65 -24.20 -15.22
C PHE A 480 -38.21 -24.42 -14.72
N GLU A 481 -37.85 -25.55 -14.09
CA GLU A 481 -38.55 -26.52 -13.20
C GLU A 481 -37.44 -27.36 -12.53
N GLU A 482 -37.74 -28.37 -11.70
CA GLU A 482 -36.72 -29.27 -11.14
C GLU A 482 -36.09 -30.18 -12.21
N MET A 483 -34.75 -30.22 -12.34
CA MET A 483 -33.98 -31.49 -12.50
C MET A 483 -32.44 -31.35 -12.55
N ASN A 484 -31.80 -32.14 -11.68
CA ASN A 484 -30.56 -32.92 -11.88
C ASN A 484 -29.18 -32.26 -12.11
N GLU A 485 -28.17 -33.09 -11.79
CA GLU A 485 -26.74 -32.83 -11.76
C GLU A 485 -26.11 -32.64 -13.16
N GLU A 486 -25.39 -31.53 -13.36
CA GLU A 486 -23.99 -31.55 -13.81
C GLU A 486 -23.34 -30.18 -13.54
N ALA A 487 -22.06 -30.16 -13.16
CA ALA A 487 -21.44 -28.97 -12.55
C ALA A 487 -20.82 -27.99 -13.59
N PRO A 488 -21.18 -26.69 -13.57
CA PRO A 488 -20.53 -25.69 -14.42
C PRO A 488 -19.15 -25.29 -13.86
N ILE A 489 -18.13 -25.31 -14.71
CA ILE A 489 -16.75 -24.91 -14.36
C ILE A 489 -16.73 -23.38 -14.10
N PRO A 490 -16.25 -22.91 -12.94
CA PRO A 490 -16.38 -21.50 -12.55
C PRO A 490 -15.49 -20.56 -13.36
N LEU A 491 -16.05 -19.39 -13.71
CA LEU A 491 -15.43 -18.29 -14.49
C LEU A 491 -14.10 -17.75 -13.93
N ASN A 492 -13.81 -18.05 -12.66
CA ASN A 492 -12.74 -17.51 -11.83
C ASN A 492 -11.33 -17.63 -12.47
N GLN A 493 -11.04 -18.75 -13.15
CA GLN A 493 -9.68 -19.02 -13.66
C GLN A 493 -9.20 -17.97 -14.68
N ARG A 494 -10.10 -17.41 -15.52
CA ARG A 494 -9.76 -16.33 -16.45
C ARG A 494 -9.54 -14.98 -15.77
N ALA A 495 -10.22 -14.72 -14.65
CA ALA A 495 -9.99 -13.51 -13.86
C ALA A 495 -8.62 -13.56 -13.16
N SER A 496 -8.28 -14.72 -12.56
CA SER A 496 -6.98 -14.95 -11.93
C SER A 496 -5.81 -14.78 -12.92
N GLU A 497 -5.92 -15.31 -14.14
CA GLU A 497 -4.91 -15.10 -15.19
C GLU A 497 -4.79 -13.64 -15.65
N ALA A 498 -5.86 -12.85 -15.58
CA ALA A 498 -5.85 -11.44 -15.98
C ALA A 498 -5.27 -10.50 -14.91
N ILE A 499 -5.21 -10.94 -13.64
CA ILE A 499 -4.59 -10.21 -12.52
C ILE A 499 -3.10 -10.57 -12.37
N THR A 500 -2.69 -11.73 -12.91
CA THR A 500 -1.32 -12.27 -12.79
C THR A 500 -0.40 -11.85 -13.97
N ARG A 501 -0.91 -11.10 -14.96
CA ARG A 501 -0.19 -10.64 -16.16
C ARG A 501 -0.02 -9.13 -16.20
#